data_AF-A0A923DZP0-F1
#
_entry.id   AF-A0A923DZP0-F1
#
_cell.length_a   1.000
_cell.length_b   1.000
_cell.length_c   1.000
_cell.angle_alpha   90.00
_cell.angle_beta   90.00
_cell.angle_gamma   90.00
#
_symmetry.space_group_name_H-M   'P 1'
#
loop_
_entity.id
_entity.type
_entity.pdbx_description
1 polymer ?
#
loop_
_entity_poly.entity_id
_entity_poly.type
_entity_poly.pdbx_seq_one_letter_code
_entity_poly.pdbx_strand_id
1 'polypeptide(L)'
;MESIDKDYLKNEIENFKSQFCPYGYLDIQKAVADAIASGHDGDWAFEQVEQFSESCETKIANIDPCYVVMDSILQIARNEIEEISGFDLQNDAGFDVYGNFMGSTYLYKDEDVEKLKAVLSEHPLSLGSLSDSAKYFLSEIEIDVEELINMED
;
A
#
# COMPACT_ATOMS: atom_id res chain seq x y z
N MET A 1 -4.17 1.85 52.08
CA MET A 1 -4.11 1.68 50.62
C MET A 1 -5.26 0.78 50.25
N GLU A 2 -6.28 1.33 49.58
CA GLU A 2 -7.31 0.50 48.94
C GLU A 2 -6.62 -0.36 47.87
N SER A 3 -6.98 -1.64 47.80
CA SER A 3 -6.47 -2.51 46.74
C SER A 3 -7.02 -2.02 45.41
N ILE A 4 -6.14 -1.73 44.46
CA ILE A 4 -6.54 -1.41 43.10
C ILE A 4 -7.39 -2.58 42.57
N ASP A 5 -8.57 -2.24 42.06
CA ASP A 5 -9.43 -3.19 41.38
C ASP A 5 -8.70 -3.78 40.16
N LYS A 6 -8.66 -5.11 40.08
CA LYS A 6 -7.86 -5.80 39.06
C LYS A 6 -8.44 -5.64 37.66
N ASP A 7 -9.75 -5.54 37.53
CA ASP A 7 -10.41 -5.34 36.24
C ASP A 7 -10.20 -3.91 35.76
N TYR A 8 -10.22 -2.94 36.69
CA TYR A 8 -9.86 -1.55 36.39
C TYR A 8 -8.42 -1.43 35.89
N LEU A 9 -7.44 -2.01 36.62
CA LEU A 9 -6.04 -1.97 36.21
C LEU A 9 -5.80 -2.63 34.84
N LYS A 10 -6.51 -3.72 34.55
CA LYS A 10 -6.45 -4.39 33.24
C LYS A 10 -6.93 -3.49 32.12
N ASN A 11 -8.04 -2.77 32.33
CA ASN A 11 -8.57 -1.81 31.34
C ASN A 11 -7.60 -0.63 31.12
N GLU A 12 -6.99 -0.09 32.18
CA GLU A 12 -6.01 1.00 32.07
C GLU A 12 -4.75 0.57 31.31
N ILE A 13 -4.27 -0.67 31.50
CA ILE A 13 -3.11 -1.20 30.76
C ILE A 13 -3.42 -1.40 29.28
N GLU A 14 -4.59 -1.95 28.93
CA GLU A 14 -4.97 -2.13 27.53
C GLU A 14 -5.20 -0.78 26.82
N ASN A 15 -5.79 0.20 27.52
CA ASN A 15 -5.91 1.57 27.03
C ASN A 15 -4.53 2.24 26.86
N PHE A 16 -3.59 2.01 27.78
CA PHE A 16 -2.24 2.52 27.66
C PHE A 16 -1.47 1.90 26.47
N LYS A 17 -1.64 0.59 26.22
CA LYS A 17 -1.00 -0.11 25.09
C LYS A 17 -1.59 0.31 23.76
N SER A 18 -2.91 0.45 23.65
CA SER A 18 -3.55 0.99 22.44
C SER A 18 -3.21 2.47 22.21
N GLN A 19 -2.87 3.22 23.26
CA GLN A 19 -2.31 4.57 23.12
C GLN A 19 -0.84 4.57 22.71
N PHE A 20 -0.07 3.55 23.09
CA PHE A 20 1.37 3.45 22.80
C PHE A 20 1.68 2.84 21.42
N CYS A 21 0.82 1.94 20.97
CA CYS A 21 0.88 1.29 19.66
C CYS A 21 -0.58 0.95 19.26
N PRO A 22 -1.33 1.92 18.72
CA PRO A 22 -2.73 1.72 18.34
C PRO A 22 -2.91 0.66 17.24
N TYR A 23 -1.84 0.40 16.50
CA TYR A 23 -1.74 -0.66 15.50
C TYR A 23 -1.08 -1.90 16.08
N GLY A 24 -1.38 -3.08 15.55
CA GLY A 24 -0.55 -4.24 15.83
C GLY A 24 0.88 -3.95 15.38
N TYR A 25 1.88 -4.34 16.18
CA TYR A 25 3.30 -4.24 15.78
C TYR A 25 3.55 -4.84 14.39
N LEU A 26 2.81 -5.90 14.04
CA LEU A 26 2.89 -6.56 12.74
C LEU A 26 2.38 -5.68 11.59
N ASP A 27 1.34 -4.87 11.81
CA ASP A 27 0.79 -3.98 10.78
C ASP A 27 1.79 -2.85 10.49
N ILE A 28 2.37 -2.27 11.54
CA ILE A 28 3.46 -1.28 11.38
C ILE A 28 4.66 -1.93 10.68
N GLN A 29 5.04 -3.14 11.09
CA GLN A 29 6.15 -3.84 10.48
C GLN A 29 5.92 -4.09 8.99
N LYS A 30 4.71 -4.52 8.59
CA LYS A 30 4.35 -4.74 7.19
C LYS A 30 4.30 -3.44 6.40
N ALA A 31 3.64 -2.40 6.92
CA ALA A 31 3.60 -1.08 6.27
C ALA A 31 5.00 -0.51 6.02
N VAL A 32 5.91 -0.59 7.01
CA VAL A 32 7.30 -0.15 6.84
C VAL A 32 8.07 -1.06 5.87
N ALA A 33 7.82 -2.38 5.89
CA ALA A 33 8.45 -3.30 4.95
C ALA A 33 8.06 -2.98 3.49
N ASP A 34 6.79 -2.65 3.25
CA ASP A 34 6.27 -2.31 1.92
C ASP A 34 6.82 -0.96 1.43
N ALA A 35 6.91 0.02 2.32
CA ALA A 35 7.60 1.28 2.03
C ALA A 35 9.07 1.04 1.62
N ILE A 36 9.81 0.23 2.37
CA ILE A 36 11.21 -0.09 2.05
C ILE A 36 11.32 -0.84 0.72
N ALA A 37 10.44 -1.82 0.48
CA ALA A 37 10.45 -2.62 -0.74
C ALA A 37 10.08 -1.80 -1.98
N SER A 38 9.31 -0.72 -1.81
CA SER A 38 8.91 0.23 -2.86
C SER A 38 9.85 1.43 -3.03
N GLY A 39 11.02 1.41 -2.38
CA GLY A 39 12.09 2.41 -2.54
C GLY A 39 12.03 3.59 -1.55
N HIS A 40 11.18 3.52 -0.53
CA HIS A 40 11.01 4.54 0.50
C HIS A 40 11.56 4.10 1.87
N ASP A 41 11.21 4.83 2.92
CA ASP A 41 11.55 4.51 4.31
C ASP A 41 10.33 4.57 5.25
N GLY A 42 10.57 4.33 6.53
CA GLY A 42 9.53 4.37 7.55
C GLY A 42 8.98 5.78 7.82
N ASP A 43 9.76 6.83 7.56
CA ASP A 43 9.30 8.21 7.73
C ASP A 43 8.29 8.54 6.63
N TRP A 44 8.59 8.18 5.38
CA TRP A 44 7.63 8.28 4.28
C TRP A 44 6.34 7.51 4.58
N ALA A 45 6.43 6.28 5.10
CA ALA A 45 5.25 5.49 5.46
C ALA A 45 4.37 6.21 6.50
N PHE A 46 4.99 6.84 7.50
CA PHE A 46 4.26 7.62 8.50
C PHE A 46 3.65 8.90 7.91
N GLU A 47 4.37 9.61 7.03
CA GLU A 47 3.86 10.80 6.32
C GLU A 47 2.59 10.48 5.52
N GLN A 48 2.52 9.32 4.86
CA GLN A 48 1.32 8.91 4.12
C GLN A 48 0.12 8.74 5.07
N VAL A 49 0.32 8.09 6.22
CA VAL A 49 -0.72 7.88 7.24
C VAL A 49 -1.18 9.22 7.84
N GLU A 50 -0.24 10.14 8.10
CA GLU A 50 -0.56 11.48 8.60
C GLU A 50 -1.40 12.27 7.59
N GLN A 51 -1.00 12.30 6.32
CA GLN A 51 -1.75 12.96 5.25
C GLN A 51 -3.15 12.35 5.05
N PHE A 52 -3.27 11.02 5.13
CA PHE A 52 -4.57 10.36 5.08
C PHE A 52 -5.44 10.76 6.28
N SER A 53 -4.85 10.81 7.49
CA SER A 53 -5.54 11.25 8.70
C SER A 53 -6.11 12.66 8.56
N GLU A 54 -5.33 13.59 8.01
CA GLU A 54 -5.74 14.97 7.79
C GLU A 54 -6.83 15.09 6.74
N SER A 55 -6.67 14.43 5.59
CA SER A 55 -7.62 14.50 4.48
C SER A 55 -8.99 13.88 4.80
N CYS A 56 -9.00 12.84 5.65
CA CYS A 56 -10.22 12.16 6.09
C CYS A 56 -10.76 12.67 7.43
N GLU A 57 -10.16 13.72 8.01
CA GLU A 57 -10.52 14.28 9.31
C GLU A 57 -10.66 13.22 10.43
N THR A 58 -9.83 12.18 10.38
CA THR A 58 -9.84 11.06 11.34
C THR A 58 -8.60 11.13 12.24
N LYS A 59 -8.55 10.27 13.25
CA LYS A 59 -7.35 10.11 14.08
C LYS A 59 -6.48 9.03 13.47
N ILE A 60 -5.16 9.24 13.49
CA ILE A 60 -4.15 8.24 13.14
C ILE A 60 -4.50 6.87 13.73
N ALA A 61 -4.80 6.79 15.03
CA ALA A 61 -5.17 5.55 15.72
C ALA A 61 -6.37 4.75 15.13
N ASN A 62 -7.16 5.32 14.21
CA ASN A 62 -8.28 4.67 13.55
C ASN A 62 -7.96 4.21 12.11
N ILE A 63 -6.72 4.38 11.64
CA ILE A 63 -6.29 4.12 10.27
C ILE A 63 -5.61 2.75 10.21
N ASP A 64 -5.80 1.99 9.14
CA ASP A 64 -4.93 0.85 8.86
C ASP A 64 -3.67 1.36 8.12
N PRO A 65 -2.48 1.33 8.74
CA PRO A 65 -1.27 1.83 8.07
C PRO A 65 -0.89 0.98 6.85
N CYS A 66 -1.22 -0.31 6.82
CA CYS A 66 -0.98 -1.16 5.66
C CYS A 66 -1.83 -0.68 4.47
N TYR A 67 -3.12 -0.41 4.71
CA TYR A 67 -4.02 0.12 3.69
C TYR A 67 -3.45 1.39 3.05
N VAL A 68 -3.09 2.37 3.89
CA VAL A 68 -2.64 3.68 3.40
C VAL A 68 -1.32 3.57 2.64
N VAL A 69 -0.36 2.80 3.15
CA VAL A 69 0.92 2.62 2.44
C VAL A 69 0.72 1.92 1.09
N MET A 70 -0.09 0.85 1.06
CA MET A 70 -0.38 0.15 -0.19
C MET A 70 -1.12 1.04 -1.20
N ASP A 71 -2.05 1.88 -0.73
CA ASP A 71 -2.80 2.81 -1.59
C ASP A 71 -1.88 3.90 -2.14
N SER A 72 -1.02 4.49 -1.31
CA SER A 72 -0.01 5.45 -1.79
C SER A 72 0.92 4.85 -2.85
N ILE A 73 1.36 3.60 -2.68
CA ILE A 73 2.15 2.88 -3.71
C ILE A 73 1.33 2.72 -5.00
N LEU A 74 0.06 2.29 -4.90
CA LEU A 74 -0.83 2.14 -6.05
C LEU A 74 -1.04 3.46 -6.78
N GLN A 75 -1.24 4.58 -6.06
CA GLN A 75 -1.44 5.88 -6.69
C GLN A 75 -0.19 6.36 -7.45
N ILE A 76 1.02 6.09 -6.92
CA ILE A 76 2.27 6.36 -7.64
C ILE A 76 2.33 5.51 -8.92
N ALA A 77 2.10 4.20 -8.81
CA ALA A 77 2.11 3.29 -9.95
C ALA A 77 1.10 3.69 -11.02
N ARG A 78 -0.13 4.04 -10.61
CA ARG A 78 -1.22 4.50 -11.47
C ARG A 78 -0.81 5.73 -12.28
N ASN A 79 -0.29 6.75 -11.61
CA ASN A 79 0.10 8.00 -12.28
C ASN A 79 1.20 7.77 -13.33
N GLU A 80 2.21 6.96 -13.00
CA GLU A 80 3.30 6.65 -13.94
C GLU A 80 2.83 5.81 -15.13
N ILE A 81 1.99 4.80 -14.89
CA ILE A 81 1.45 3.93 -15.94
C ILE A 81 0.50 4.73 -16.85
N GLU A 82 -0.34 5.59 -16.29
CA GLU A 82 -1.21 6.49 -17.06
C GLU A 82 -0.39 7.47 -17.89
N GLU A 83 0.70 8.04 -17.36
CA GLU A 83 1.58 8.94 -18.10
C GLU A 83 2.24 8.24 -19.31
N ILE A 84 2.67 6.98 -19.15
CA ILE A 84 3.35 6.22 -20.21
C ILE A 84 2.38 5.74 -21.30
N SER A 85 1.23 5.22 -20.89
CA SER A 85 0.35 4.43 -21.77
C SER A 85 -1.02 5.04 -22.00
N GLY A 86 -1.41 6.03 -21.20
CA GLY A 86 -2.77 6.56 -21.13
C GLY A 86 -3.77 5.61 -20.47
N PHE A 87 -3.31 4.51 -19.88
CA PHE A 87 -4.13 3.53 -19.18
C PHE A 87 -4.22 3.83 -17.69
N ASP A 88 -5.42 4.06 -17.20
CA ASP A 88 -5.69 4.30 -15.79
C ASP A 88 -6.05 2.98 -15.08
N LEU A 89 -5.21 2.57 -14.13
CA LEU A 89 -5.38 1.32 -13.38
C LEU A 89 -6.74 1.15 -12.69
N GLN A 90 -7.42 2.25 -12.32
CA GLN A 90 -8.70 2.22 -11.60
C GLN A 90 -9.91 2.50 -12.51
N ASN A 91 -9.72 3.27 -13.58
CA ASN A 91 -10.81 3.59 -14.49
C ASN A 91 -10.93 2.60 -15.66
N ASP A 92 -9.79 2.11 -16.17
CA ASP A 92 -9.73 1.15 -17.29
C ASP A 92 -9.61 -0.30 -16.81
N ALA A 93 -9.17 -0.48 -15.55
CA ALA A 93 -9.12 -1.75 -14.84
C ALA A 93 -9.66 -1.60 -13.40
N GLY A 94 -9.93 -2.71 -12.72
CA GLY A 94 -10.44 -2.71 -11.35
C GLY A 94 -9.34 -2.93 -10.30
N PHE A 95 -8.19 -2.26 -10.42
CA PHE A 95 -7.11 -2.37 -9.42
C PHE A 95 -7.37 -1.43 -8.24
N ASP A 96 -7.72 -1.99 -7.09
CA ASP A 96 -7.99 -1.22 -5.87
C ASP A 96 -7.19 -1.77 -4.68
N VAL A 97 -7.00 -0.95 -3.65
CA VAL A 97 -6.60 -1.44 -2.32
C VAL A 97 -7.85 -1.67 -1.50
N TYR A 98 -7.95 -2.84 -0.88
CA TYR A 98 -9.06 -3.18 -0.01
C TYR A 98 -8.56 -3.53 1.39
N GLY A 99 -8.86 -2.66 2.36
CA GLY A 99 -8.67 -2.92 3.78
C GLY A 99 -9.92 -3.58 4.39
N ASN A 100 -9.74 -4.72 5.06
CA ASN A 100 -10.81 -5.36 5.83
C ASN A 100 -10.31 -5.83 7.21
N PHE A 101 -11.20 -6.41 8.02
CA PHE A 101 -10.84 -6.86 9.38
C PHE A 101 -9.66 -7.85 9.44
N MET A 102 -9.41 -8.59 8.37
CA MET A 102 -8.34 -9.60 8.27
C MET A 102 -7.04 -9.04 7.68
N GLY A 103 -7.03 -7.80 7.18
CA GLY A 103 -5.85 -7.15 6.60
C GLY A 103 -6.16 -6.33 5.34
N SER A 104 -5.09 -5.80 4.75
CA SER A 104 -5.11 -5.02 3.51
C SER A 104 -4.46 -5.79 2.37
N THR A 105 -5.04 -5.68 1.17
CA THR A 105 -4.59 -6.36 -0.05
C THR A 105 -4.87 -5.53 -1.29
N TYR A 106 -4.11 -5.74 -2.36
CA TYR A 106 -4.54 -5.36 -3.70
C TYR A 106 -5.68 -6.28 -4.14
N LEU A 107 -6.71 -5.69 -4.74
CA LEU A 107 -7.87 -6.35 -5.29
C LEU A 107 -7.92 -6.06 -6.79
N TYR A 108 -8.04 -7.13 -7.57
CA TYR A 108 -8.11 -7.07 -9.02
C TYR A 108 -8.68 -8.40 -9.53
N LYS A 109 -8.94 -8.47 -10.84
CA LYS A 109 -9.25 -9.72 -11.52
C LYS A 109 -8.12 -10.10 -12.46
N ASP A 110 -8.00 -11.40 -12.74
CA ASP A 110 -7.02 -11.92 -13.70
C ASP A 110 -7.14 -11.22 -15.08
N GLU A 111 -8.37 -10.90 -15.51
CA GLU A 111 -8.62 -10.19 -16.77
C GLU A 111 -8.03 -8.77 -16.80
N ASP A 112 -7.88 -8.12 -15.65
CA ASP A 112 -7.33 -6.78 -15.55
C ASP A 112 -5.79 -6.80 -15.58
N VAL A 113 -5.18 -7.83 -14.98
CA VAL A 113 -3.74 -8.09 -15.09
C VAL A 113 -3.34 -8.34 -16.54
N GLU A 114 -4.09 -9.15 -17.27
CA GLU A 114 -3.79 -9.45 -18.67
C GLU A 114 -3.98 -8.23 -19.58
N LYS A 115 -4.98 -7.37 -19.31
CA LYS A 115 -5.12 -6.07 -20.01
C LYS A 115 -3.91 -5.18 -19.74
N LEU A 116 -3.49 -5.06 -18.48
CA LEU A 116 -2.36 -4.22 -18.12
C LEU A 116 -1.07 -4.73 -18.76
N LYS A 117 -0.81 -6.04 -18.75
CA LYS A 117 0.34 -6.62 -19.46
C LYS A 117 0.33 -6.29 -20.95
N ALA A 118 -0.83 -6.41 -21.60
CA ALA A 118 -0.96 -6.09 -23.02
C ALA A 118 -0.62 -4.62 -23.31
N VAL A 119 -1.12 -3.70 -22.49
CA VAL A 119 -0.81 -2.27 -22.59
C VAL A 119 0.67 -2.00 -22.36
N LEU A 120 1.27 -2.53 -21.29
CA LEU A 120 2.68 -2.29 -20.96
C LEU A 120 3.63 -2.86 -22.02
N SER A 121 3.24 -3.96 -22.68
CA SER A 121 4.00 -4.57 -23.78
C SER A 121 4.08 -3.68 -25.03
N GLU A 122 3.23 -2.67 -25.17
CA GLU A 122 3.31 -1.67 -26.25
C GLU A 122 4.35 -0.57 -25.95
N HIS A 123 4.88 -0.52 -24.72
CA HIS A 123 5.77 0.53 -24.24
C HIS A 123 7.05 0.02 -23.52
N PRO A 124 7.73 -1.03 -24.00
CA PRO A 124 8.79 -1.72 -23.25
C PRO A 124 9.97 -0.80 -22.87
N LEU A 125 10.39 0.10 -23.77
CA LEU A 125 11.50 1.04 -23.50
C LEU A 125 11.20 2.03 -22.36
N SER A 126 9.92 2.35 -22.12
CA SER A 126 9.50 3.26 -21.05
C SER A 126 9.42 2.58 -19.69
N LEU A 127 9.31 1.24 -19.66
CA LEU A 127 9.16 0.50 -18.39
C LEU A 127 10.43 0.55 -17.53
N GLY A 128 11.61 0.68 -18.15
CA GLY A 128 12.87 0.82 -17.42
C GLY A 128 12.93 2.05 -16.51
N SER A 129 12.20 3.12 -16.88
CA SER A 129 12.14 4.37 -16.11
C SER A 129 11.13 4.39 -14.97
N LEU A 130 10.30 3.34 -14.82
CA LEU A 130 9.36 3.24 -13.70
C LEU A 130 10.10 3.31 -12.35
N SER A 131 9.48 3.97 -11.38
CA SER A 131 9.98 4.02 -10.01
C SER A 131 9.97 2.65 -9.35
N ASP A 132 10.71 2.54 -8.25
CA ASP A 132 10.70 1.33 -7.42
C ASP A 132 9.29 1.04 -6.87
N SER A 133 8.45 2.06 -6.65
CA SER A 133 7.06 1.89 -6.22
C SER A 133 6.19 1.27 -7.30
N ALA A 134 6.31 1.77 -8.55
CA ALA A 134 5.57 1.20 -9.67
C ALA A 134 6.02 -0.25 -9.96
N LYS A 135 7.33 -0.51 -9.94
CA LYS A 135 7.89 -1.87 -10.10
C LYS A 135 7.47 -2.80 -8.98
N TYR A 136 7.47 -2.33 -7.73
CA TYR A 136 7.00 -3.09 -6.58
C TYR A 136 5.53 -3.47 -6.74
N PHE A 137 4.65 -2.51 -7.07
CA PHE A 137 3.24 -2.79 -7.33
C PHE A 137 3.05 -3.84 -8.43
N LEU A 138 3.74 -3.70 -9.57
CA LEU A 138 3.65 -4.66 -10.67
C LEU A 138 4.08 -6.07 -10.23
N SER A 139 5.11 -6.18 -9.38
CA SER A 139 5.54 -7.47 -8.84
C SER A 139 4.52 -8.11 -7.89
N GLU A 140 3.82 -7.31 -7.08
CA GLU A 140 2.77 -7.78 -6.16
C GLU A 140 1.55 -8.34 -6.91
N ILE A 141 1.35 -7.93 -8.17
CA ILE A 141 0.31 -8.45 -9.05
C ILE A 141 0.84 -9.44 -10.10
N GLU A 142 2.03 -9.99 -9.88
CA GLU A 142 2.67 -11.02 -10.71
C GLU A 142 2.97 -10.56 -12.16
N ILE A 143 3.33 -9.29 -12.34
CA ILE A 143 3.87 -8.75 -13.59
C ILE A 143 5.38 -8.54 -13.43
N ASP A 144 6.17 -9.31 -14.19
CA ASP A 144 7.61 -9.12 -14.29
C ASP A 144 7.94 -8.09 -15.37
N VAL A 145 8.40 -6.92 -14.94
CA VAL A 145 8.78 -5.81 -15.83
C VAL A 145 9.96 -6.18 -16.72
N GLU A 146 10.93 -6.96 -16.22
CA GLU A 146 12.11 -7.35 -16.99
C GLU A 146 11.72 -8.31 -18.12
N GLU A 147 10.76 -9.20 -17.90
CA GLU A 147 10.23 -10.04 -18.97
C GLU A 147 9.62 -9.19 -20.10
N LEU A 148 8.83 -8.16 -19.76
CA LEU A 148 8.19 -7.28 -20.74
C LEU A 148 9.19 -6.44 -21.53
N ILE A 149 10.26 -5.96 -20.89
CA ILE A 149 11.33 -5.20 -21.56
C ILE A 149 12.05 -6.09 -22.60
N ASN A 150 12.33 -7.34 -22.25
CA ASN A 150 13.11 -8.26 -23.08
C ASN A 150 12.31 -8.92 -24.22
N MET A 151 11.01 -8.63 -24.39
CA MET A 151 10.21 -9.13 -25.50
C MET A 151 10.53 -8.46 -26.86
N GLU A 152 11.34 -7.39 -26.88
CA GLU A 152 11.78 -6.71 -28.10
C GLU A 152 13.12 -7.21 -28.68
N ASP A 153 13.81 -8.17 -28.04
CA ASP A 153 15.08 -8.75 -28.53
C ASP A 153 14.91 -9.97 -29.47
#